data_AF-A0A7W1TQR2-F1
#
_entry.id   AF-A0A7W1TQR2-F1
#
_cell.length_a   1.000
_cell.length_b   1.000
_cell.length_c   1.000
_cell.angle_alpha   90.00
_cell.angle_beta   90.00
_cell.angle_gamma   90.00
#
_symmetry.space_group_name_H-M   'P 1'
#
loop_
_entity.id
_entity.type
_entity.pdbx_description
1 polymer ?
#
loop_
_entity_poly.entity_id
_entity_poly.type
_entity_poly.pdbx_seq_one_letter_code
_entity_poly.pdbx_strand_id
1 'polypeptide(L)'
;MVQAFNTIVREQRAGSLTAWIEQACASGVAELRRFALGLLKDEATVRASLIEPYSQGQVEGQVNRLKQLKRHMYGRADFDLLRIRVLHRAL
;
A
#
# COMPACT_ATOMS: atom_id res chain seq x y z
N MET A 1 -16.66 -3.09 -11.50
CA MET A 1 -16.14 -3.33 -10.14
C MET A 1 -14.79 -2.65 -9.88
N VAL A 2 -13.76 -2.84 -10.71
CA VAL A 2 -12.43 -2.19 -10.50
C VAL A 2 -12.50 -0.66 -10.49
N GLN A 3 -13.23 -0.04 -11.45
CA GLN A 3 -13.39 1.42 -11.44
C GLN A 3 -14.13 1.93 -10.19
N ALA A 4 -15.17 1.22 -9.74
CA ALA A 4 -15.89 1.57 -8.52
C ALA A 4 -14.98 1.54 -7.29
N PHE A 5 -14.10 0.53 -7.19
CA PHE A 5 -13.09 0.48 -6.12
C PHE A 5 -12.12 1.66 -6.18
N ASN A 6 -11.61 1.99 -7.37
CA ASN A 6 -10.73 3.14 -7.55
C ASN A 6 -11.41 4.44 -7.13
N THR A 7 -12.70 4.62 -7.42
CA THR A 7 -13.47 5.77 -6.94
C THR A 7 -13.55 5.78 -5.42
N ILE A 8 -13.84 4.64 -4.77
CA ILE A 8 -13.89 4.54 -3.31
C ILE A 8 -12.57 4.97 -2.67
N VAL A 9 -11.44 4.49 -3.21
CA VAL A 9 -10.11 4.81 -2.68
C VAL A 9 -9.72 6.26 -2.95
N ARG A 10 -9.87 6.74 -4.19
CA ARG A 10 -9.47 8.10 -4.57
C ARG A 10 -10.28 9.19 -3.88
N GLU A 11 -11.56 8.92 -3.65
CA GLU A 11 -12.48 9.84 -3.02
C GLU A 11 -12.75 9.51 -1.55
N GLN A 12 -12.00 8.57 -0.97
CA GLN A 12 -12.05 8.25 0.47
C GLN A 12 -13.46 7.88 0.97
N ARG A 13 -14.27 7.23 0.12
CA ARG A 13 -15.67 6.89 0.40
C ARG A 13 -15.80 5.63 1.27
N ALA A 14 -15.33 5.68 2.50
CA ALA A 14 -15.30 4.53 3.42
C ALA A 14 -16.67 3.85 3.63
N GLY A 15 -17.77 4.60 3.56
CA GLY A 15 -19.13 4.06 3.67
C GLY A 15 -19.53 3.09 2.54
N SER A 16 -18.89 3.18 1.37
CA SER A 16 -19.17 2.33 0.21
C SER A 16 -18.28 1.08 0.15
N LEU A 17 -17.28 0.95 1.03
CA LEU A 17 -16.28 -0.11 0.98
C LEU A 17 -16.88 -1.51 1.22
N THR A 18 -17.69 -1.68 2.28
CA THR A 18 -18.26 -2.98 2.64
C THR A 18 -19.17 -3.53 1.54
N ALA A 19 -20.08 -2.69 1.03
CA ALA A 19 -20.96 -3.07 -0.07
C ALA A 19 -20.18 -3.48 -1.34
N TRP A 20 -19.07 -2.80 -1.61
CA TRP A 20 -18.19 -3.18 -2.72
C TRP A 20 -17.50 -4.53 -2.47
N ILE A 21 -17.00 -4.78 -1.25
CA ILE A 21 -16.37 -6.06 -0.87
C ILE A 21 -17.35 -7.22 -1.03
N GLU A 22 -18.60 -7.06 -0.57
CA GLU A 22 -19.66 -8.08 -0.71
C GLU A 22 -19.94 -8.40 -2.19
N GLN A 23 -20.09 -7.37 -3.02
CA GLN A 23 -20.26 -7.53 -4.47
C GLN A 23 -19.07 -8.21 -5.13
N ALA A 24 -17.85 -7.86 -4.73
CA ALA A 24 -16.62 -8.44 -5.25
C ALA A 24 -16.47 -9.93 -4.84
N CYS A 25 -16.86 -10.29 -3.61
CA CYS A 25 -16.93 -11.67 -3.13
C CYS A 25 -17.96 -12.52 -3.90
N ALA A 26 -19.13 -11.94 -4.20
CA ALA A 26 -20.19 -12.59 -4.98
C ALA A 26 -19.89 -12.66 -6.49
N SER A 27 -18.81 -12.02 -6.95
CA SER A 27 -18.44 -12.04 -8.36
C SER A 27 -17.99 -13.44 -8.82
N GLY A 28 -18.22 -13.74 -10.10
CA GLY A 28 -17.72 -14.96 -10.75
C GLY A 28 -16.20 -14.97 -10.99
N VAL A 29 -15.50 -13.87 -10.68
CA VAL A 29 -14.07 -13.70 -10.95
C VAL A 29 -13.27 -14.11 -9.72
N ALA A 30 -12.50 -15.19 -9.84
CA ALA A 30 -11.78 -15.79 -8.70
C ALA A 30 -10.75 -14.84 -8.08
N GLU A 31 -10.05 -14.08 -8.91
CA GLU A 31 -9.04 -13.09 -8.52
C GLU A 31 -9.66 -11.95 -7.73
N LEU A 32 -10.83 -11.48 -8.16
CA LEU A 32 -11.55 -10.38 -7.52
C LEU A 32 -12.12 -10.82 -6.17
N ARG A 33 -12.67 -12.03 -6.10
CA ARG A 33 -13.11 -12.63 -4.84
C ARG A 33 -11.94 -12.82 -3.87
N ARG A 34 -10.80 -13.33 -4.33
CA ARG A 34 -9.60 -13.49 -3.48
C ARG A 34 -9.10 -12.15 -2.95
N PHE A 35 -9.10 -11.11 -3.80
CA PHE A 35 -8.76 -9.75 -3.40
C PHE A 35 -9.73 -9.21 -2.33
N ALA A 36 -11.04 -9.36 -2.54
CA ALA A 36 -12.06 -8.92 -1.60
C ALA A 36 -11.98 -9.63 -0.24
N LEU A 37 -11.70 -10.95 -0.24
CA LEU A 37 -11.46 -11.71 0.99
C LEU A 37 -10.22 -11.21 1.75
N GLY A 38 -9.17 -10.80 1.03
CA GLY A 38 -7.99 -10.17 1.62
C GLY A 38 -8.34 -8.84 2.30
N LEU A 39 -9.12 -7.99 1.62
CA LEU A 39 -9.58 -6.72 2.20
C LEU A 39 -10.49 -6.92 3.41
N LEU A 40 -11.35 -7.95 3.39
CA LEU A 40 -12.25 -8.27 4.50
C LEU A 40 -11.48 -8.67 5.76
N LYS A 41 -10.38 -9.42 5.60
CA LYS A 41 -9.52 -9.83 6.72
C LYS A 41 -8.95 -8.63 7.48
N ASP A 42 -8.62 -7.56 6.75
CA ASP A 42 -8.01 -6.34 7.28
C ASP A 42 -8.98 -5.13 7.19
N GLU A 43 -10.30 -5.35 7.21
CA GLU A 43 -11.30 -4.32 6.89
C GLU A 43 -11.13 -3.07 7.75
N ALA A 44 -10.88 -3.23 9.06
CA ALA A 44 -10.69 -2.11 9.97
C ALA A 44 -9.51 -1.22 9.55
N THR A 45 -8.39 -1.83 9.14
CA THR A 45 -7.19 -1.13 8.66
C THR A 45 -7.46 -0.45 7.33
N VAL A 46 -8.14 -1.12 6.40
CA VAL A 46 -8.49 -0.54 5.09
C VAL A 46 -9.45 0.64 5.28
N ARG A 47 -10.47 0.50 6.13
CA ARG A 47 -11.39 1.58 6.47
C ARG A 47 -10.67 2.76 7.12
N ALA A 48 -9.79 2.50 8.09
CA ALA A 48 -8.98 3.55 8.71
C ALA A 48 -8.11 4.27 7.67
N SER A 49 -7.51 3.55 6.73
CA SER A 49 -6.70 4.15 5.66
C SER A 49 -7.48 5.07 4.70
N LEU A 50 -8.82 4.93 4.65
CA LEU A 50 -9.71 5.82 3.89
C LEU A 50 -10.17 7.03 4.70
N ILE A 51 -10.14 6.99 6.03
CA ILE A 51 -10.66 8.05 6.91
C ILE A 51 -9.54 8.93 7.43
N GLU A 52 -8.42 8.30 7.80
CA GLU A 52 -7.29 8.96 8.40
C GLU A 52 -6.47 9.74 7.36
N PRO A 53 -5.93 10.91 7.72
CA PRO A 53 -5.10 11.70 6.80
C PRO A 53 -3.71 11.10 6.59
N TYR A 54 -3.36 10.05 7.33
CA TYR A 54 -2.04 9.44 7.32
C TYR A 54 -1.86 8.48 6.14
N SER A 55 -0.76 8.66 5.41
CA SER A 55 -0.39 7.78 4.29
C SER A 55 0.90 7.04 4.59
N GLN A 56 0.93 5.74 4.31
CA GLN A 56 2.16 4.94 4.31
C GLN A 56 3.09 5.28 3.13
N GLY A 57 2.64 6.10 2.17
CA GLY A 57 3.40 6.42 0.95
C GLY A 57 4.79 7.01 1.23
N GLN A 58 4.94 7.84 2.26
CA GLN A 58 6.26 8.36 2.60
C GLN A 58 7.19 7.29 3.17
N VAL A 59 6.67 6.41 4.03
CA VAL A 59 7.43 5.29 4.59
C VAL A 59 7.86 4.35 3.46
N GLU A 60 6.93 3.97 2.58
CA GLU A 60 7.21 3.15 1.41
C GLU A 60 8.21 3.80 0.46
N GLY A 61 8.13 5.12 0.26
CA GLY A 61 9.10 5.89 -0.52
C GLY A 61 10.51 5.79 0.04
N GLN A 62 10.68 5.95 1.36
CA GLN A 62 11.99 5.78 2.01
C GLN A 62 12.50 4.34 1.92
N VAL A 63 11.63 3.35 2.12
CA VAL A 63 11.97 1.93 1.98
C VAL A 63 12.40 1.62 0.54
N ASN A 64 11.68 2.15 -0.46
CA ASN A 64 12.02 1.97 -1.87
C ASN A 64 13.37 2.60 -2.21
N ARG A 65 13.63 3.82 -1.72
CA ARG A 65 14.93 4.49 -1.86
C ARG A 65 16.06 3.63 -1.27
N LEU A 66 15.86 3.09 -0.07
CA LEU A 66 16.85 2.23 0.58
C LEU A 66 17.10 0.93 -0.20
N LYS A 67 16.02 0.29 -0.68
CA LYS A 67 16.11 -0.90 -1.55
C LYS A 67 16.84 -0.60 -2.85
N GLN A 68 16.58 0.53 -3.47
CA GLN A 68 17.27 0.98 -4.69
C GLN A 68 18.76 1.18 -4.44
N LEU A 69 19.13 1.83 -3.34
CA LEU A 69 20.52 2.03 -2.97
C LEU A 69 21.27 0.70 -2.79
N LYS A 70 20.67 -0.26 -2.07
CA LYS A 70 21.21 -1.62 -1.94
C LYS A 70 21.39 -2.31 -3.30
N ARG A 71 20.40 -2.19 -4.20
CA ARG A 71 20.44 -2.79 -5.55
C ARG A 71 21.55 -2.19 -6.41
N HIS A 72 21.73 -0.86 -6.41
CA HIS A 72 22.83 -0.20 -7.12
C HIS A 72 24.21 -0.63 -6.62
N MET A 73 24.28 -1.16 -5.39
CA MET A 73 25.52 -1.63 -4.77
C MET A 73 25.64 -3.16 -4.81
N TYR A 74 24.87 -3.83 -5.67
CA TYR A 74 24.85 -5.28 -5.81
C TYR A 74 24.63 -6.04 -4.49
N GLY A 75 23.85 -5.44 -3.57
CA GLY A 75 23.58 -5.99 -2.25
C GLY A 75 24.72 -5.85 -1.24
N ARG A 76 25.86 -5.24 -1.59
CA ARG A 76 27.06 -5.10 -0.75
C ARG A 76 27.02 -3.89 0.20
N ALA A 77 25.86 -3.29 0.38
CA ALA A 77 25.67 -2.16 1.29
C ALA A 77 25.18 -2.67 2.65
N ASP A 78 26.13 -2.95 3.54
CA ASP A 78 25.84 -3.23 4.94
C ASP A 78 25.32 -1.97 5.66
N PHE A 79 24.83 -2.12 6.89
CA PHE A 79 24.18 -1.06 7.65
C PHE A 79 25.02 0.22 7.74
N ASP A 80 26.31 0.11 8.04
CA ASP A 80 27.19 1.28 8.17
C ASP A 80 27.28 2.08 6.86
N LEU A 81 27.41 1.38 5.73
CA LEU A 81 27.50 1.98 4.41
C LEU A 81 26.18 2.62 3.96
N LEU A 82 25.05 1.99 4.32
CA LEU A 82 23.72 2.58 4.09
C LEU A 82 23.51 3.80 4.96
N ARG A 83 23.87 3.74 6.25
CA ARG A 83 23.76 4.85 7.18
C ARG A 83 24.53 6.06 6.64
N ILE A 84 25.76 5.86 6.16
CA ILE A 84 26.54 6.93 5.54
C ILE A 84 25.79 7.54 4.36
N ARG A 85 25.36 6.73 3.39
CA ARG A 85 24.72 7.23 2.16
C ARG A 85 23.30 7.78 2.35
N VAL A 86 22.59 7.36 3.39
CA VAL A 86 21.23 7.82 3.69
C VAL A 86 21.28 9.13 4.48
N LEU A 87 22.14 9.23 5.50
CA LEU A 87 22.22 10.38 6.41
C LEU A 87 23.13 11.51 5.89
N HIS A 88 24.18 11.20 5.13
CA HIS A 88 25.11 12.20 4.58
C HIS A 88 24.77 12.59 3.15
N ARG A 89 23.48 12.51 2.76
CA ARG A 89 23.04 13.10 1.49
C ARG A 89 23.21 14.61 1.63
N ALA A 90 24.12 15.19 0.84
CA ALA A 90 24.55 16.58 0.92
C ALA A 90 23.38 17.57 1.00
N LEU A 91 23.59 18.62 1.83
CA LEU A 91 23.03 19.95 1.66
C LEU A 91 23.20 20.44 0.20
#